data_AF-A0A6J3RHQ2-F1
#
_entry.id   AF-A0A6J3RHQ2-F1
#
_cell.length_a   1.000
_cell.length_b   1.000
_cell.length_c   1.000
_cell.angle_alpha   90.00
_cell.angle_beta   90.00
_cell.angle_gamma   90.00
#
_symmetry.space_group_name_H-M   'P 1'
#
loop_
_entity.id
_entity.type
_entity.pdbx_description
1 polymer ?
#
loop_
_entity_poly.entity_id
_entity_poly.type
_entity_poly.pdbx_seq_one_letter_code
_entity_poly.pdbx_strand_id
1 'polypeptide(L)'
;MYTTLLIELCKLQPGSLPQVLAQATEMLYMRLDTMNTTCVDRFINWFSHHLSNFQFRWSWEDWSDCLTQDPESPKPKFVREVLEKCMRLSYHQRILDIVPPTFSALCPANPTCIYKYGDESSNSLPGHSVALCLAVAFKSKATNDEIFSILKDVPNPNQDDDDDEGFSFNPLKIEVFVQTLLHLAAKSFSHSFSALAKFHEVFKTLAESDEGKLHVLRVMFEVWRNHPQMIAVLVDKMIRTQIVDCAAVANWIFSSELSRDFTRLFVWEILHSTIRKMNKHVLKIQKELEEAKEKLARQHKRRSDDDDRSSDRKDGALEEQIERLQEKVESAQSEQKNLFLVIFQRFIMILTEHLVRCETDGTSVLTPWYKNCIERLQQIFLQHHQIIQQYMVTLENLLFTAELDPHILAVFQQFCALQA
;
A
#
# COMPACT_ATOMS: atom_id res chain seq x y z
N MET A 1 -0.49 1.72 22.18
CA MET A 1 -0.15 2.37 23.47
C MET A 1 -1.24 3.35 23.90
N TYR A 2 -1.46 4.48 23.20
CA TYR A 2 -2.46 5.47 23.65
C TYR A 2 -3.90 4.92 23.79
N THR A 3 -4.37 4.07 22.86
CA THR A 3 -5.70 3.43 22.98
C THR A 3 -5.84 2.63 24.28
N THR A 4 -4.87 1.77 24.59
CA THR A 4 -4.91 0.92 25.79
C THR A 4 -4.72 1.74 27.06
N LEU A 5 -3.88 2.79 27.02
CA LEU A 5 -3.74 3.72 28.14
C LEU A 5 -5.06 4.39 28.50
N LEU A 6 -5.82 4.89 27.51
CA LEU A 6 -7.13 5.50 27.75
C LEU A 6 -8.15 4.48 28.29
N ILE A 7 -8.10 3.23 27.84
CA ILE A 7 -8.93 2.15 28.39
C ILE A 7 -8.60 1.92 29.88
N GLU A 8 -7.32 1.85 30.23
CA GLU A 8 -6.91 1.69 31.63
C GLU A 8 -7.33 2.90 32.48
N LEU A 9 -7.14 4.12 31.98
CA LEU A 9 -7.61 5.32 32.68
C LEU A 9 -9.14 5.30 32.90
N CYS A 10 -9.94 4.80 31.93
CA CYS A 10 -11.39 4.63 32.11
C CYS A 10 -11.72 3.60 33.20
N LYS A 11 -10.92 2.55 33.37
CA LYS A 11 -11.07 1.58 34.47
C LYS A 11 -10.71 2.21 35.82
N LEU A 12 -9.68 3.06 35.87
CA LEU A 12 -9.28 3.75 37.09
C LEU A 12 -10.26 4.86 37.51
N GLN A 13 -10.92 5.50 36.55
CA GLN A 13 -11.83 6.64 36.77
C GLN A 13 -13.17 6.45 36.04
N PRO A 14 -13.95 5.40 36.38
CA PRO A 14 -15.15 5.02 35.62
C PRO A 14 -16.30 6.03 35.72
N GLY A 15 -16.33 6.88 36.77
CA GLY A 15 -17.39 7.85 36.99
C GLY A 15 -17.20 9.20 36.29
N SER A 16 -16.02 9.47 35.72
CA SER A 16 -15.67 10.80 35.17
C SER A 16 -14.96 10.75 33.83
N LEU A 17 -13.99 9.85 33.66
CA LEU A 17 -13.15 9.86 32.46
C LEU A 17 -13.89 9.44 31.19
N PRO A 18 -14.80 8.44 31.18
CA PRO A 18 -15.58 8.12 29.99
C PRO A 18 -16.36 9.31 29.43
N GLN A 19 -16.94 10.16 30.29
CA GLN A 19 -17.66 11.36 29.88
C GLN A 19 -16.71 12.40 29.27
N VAL A 20 -15.55 12.62 29.90
CA VAL A 20 -14.51 13.52 29.35
C VAL A 20 -14.02 13.02 27.99
N LEU A 21 -13.83 11.71 27.83
CA LEU A 21 -13.36 11.11 26.59
C LEU A 21 -14.42 11.20 25.48
N ALA A 22 -15.69 10.97 25.81
CA ALA A 22 -16.80 11.15 24.88
C ALA A 22 -16.91 12.62 24.43
N GLN A 23 -16.82 13.57 25.36
CA GLN A 23 -16.81 15.00 25.05
C GLN A 23 -15.61 15.39 24.17
N ALA A 24 -14.42 14.87 24.45
CA ALA A 24 -13.24 15.11 23.62
C ALA A 24 -13.41 14.54 22.21
N THR A 25 -14.00 13.35 22.08
CA THR A 25 -14.30 12.71 20.79
C THR A 25 -15.27 13.56 19.98
N GLU A 26 -16.32 14.08 20.62
CA GLU A 26 -17.29 14.98 20.00
C GLU A 26 -16.63 16.27 19.49
N MET A 27 -15.79 16.89 20.32
CA MET A 27 -15.04 18.09 19.93
C MET A 27 -14.07 17.83 18.78
N LEU A 28 -13.43 16.66 18.73
CA LEU A 28 -12.57 16.27 17.62
C LEU A 28 -13.36 16.10 16.32
N TYR A 29 -14.51 15.43 16.39
CA TYR A 29 -15.42 15.27 15.25
C TYR A 29 -15.89 16.62 14.70
N MET A 30 -16.35 17.51 15.58
CA MET A 30 -16.83 18.84 15.19
C MET A 30 -15.73 19.76 14.63
N ARG A 31 -14.45 19.38 14.76
CA ARG A 31 -13.29 20.14 14.25
C ARG A 31 -12.57 19.41 13.11
N LEU A 32 -13.18 18.39 12.50
CA LEU A 32 -12.58 17.62 11.42
C LEU A 32 -12.27 18.45 10.17
N ASP A 33 -13.03 19.51 9.90
CA ASP A 33 -12.96 20.27 8.64
C ASP A 33 -11.55 20.80 8.34
N THR A 34 -10.83 21.21 9.37
CA THR A 34 -9.45 21.72 9.26
C THR A 34 -8.42 20.78 9.88
N MET A 35 -8.81 19.60 10.35
CA MET A 35 -7.86 18.62 10.88
C MET A 35 -6.98 18.11 9.74
N ASN A 36 -5.66 18.04 9.98
CA ASN A 36 -4.73 17.49 9.00
C ASN A 36 -4.99 16.00 8.79
N THR A 37 -4.93 15.53 7.55
CA THR A 37 -5.20 14.15 7.15
C THR A 37 -4.39 13.13 7.95
N THR A 38 -3.12 13.42 8.29
CA THR A 38 -2.29 12.52 9.13
C THR A 38 -2.87 12.34 10.53
N CYS A 39 -3.48 13.38 11.09
CA CYS A 39 -4.15 13.33 12.39
C CYS A 39 -5.52 12.65 12.29
N VAL A 40 -6.26 12.89 11.19
CA VAL A 40 -7.53 12.21 10.91
C VAL A 40 -7.32 10.69 10.83
N ASP A 41 -6.28 10.22 10.14
CA ASP A 41 -5.93 8.79 10.11
C ASP A 41 -5.75 8.19 11.50
N ARG A 42 -5.04 8.91 12.38
CA ARG A 42 -4.79 8.47 13.77
C ARG A 42 -6.08 8.47 14.56
N PHE A 43 -6.93 9.47 14.36
CA PHE A 43 -8.23 9.57 15.00
C PHE A 43 -9.15 8.42 14.57
N ILE A 44 -9.24 8.13 13.27
CA ILE A 44 -9.98 6.98 12.73
C ILE A 44 -9.51 5.68 13.40
N ASN A 45 -8.20 5.40 13.35
CA ASN A 45 -7.63 4.16 13.88
C ASN A 45 -7.81 4.05 15.41
N TRP A 46 -7.65 5.15 16.14
CA TRP A 46 -7.87 5.17 17.59
C TRP A 46 -9.33 4.92 17.92
N PHE A 47 -10.25 5.65 17.28
CA PHE A 47 -11.66 5.63 17.62
C PHE A 47 -12.30 4.28 17.26
N SER A 48 -12.03 3.73 16.08
CA SER A 48 -12.55 2.42 15.67
C SER A 48 -12.07 1.30 16.61
N HIS A 49 -10.81 1.36 17.04
CA HIS A 49 -10.24 0.39 17.99
C HIS A 49 -10.76 0.62 19.42
N HIS A 50 -11.00 1.88 19.82
CA HIS A 50 -11.65 2.17 21.09
C HIS A 50 -13.07 1.57 21.11
N LEU A 51 -13.88 1.82 20.08
CA LEU A 51 -15.23 1.27 19.94
C LEU A 51 -15.26 -0.26 20.03
N SER A 52 -14.30 -0.97 19.40
CA SER A 52 -14.26 -2.44 19.46
C SER A 52 -14.06 -3.00 20.89
N ASN A 53 -13.52 -2.19 21.81
CA ASN A 53 -13.34 -2.57 23.21
C ASN A 53 -14.60 -2.28 24.07
N PHE A 54 -15.56 -1.51 23.56
CA PHE A 54 -16.81 -1.13 24.23
C PHE A 54 -18.05 -1.53 23.42
N GLN A 55 -18.00 -2.74 22.82
CA GLN A 55 -19.10 -3.37 22.08
C GLN A 55 -19.63 -2.54 20.88
N PHE A 56 -18.80 -1.64 20.36
CA PHE A 56 -19.13 -0.68 19.30
C PHE A 56 -20.29 0.26 19.62
N ARG A 57 -20.49 0.59 20.91
CA ARG A 57 -21.52 1.54 21.32
C ARG A 57 -21.06 2.97 21.07
N TRP A 58 -21.85 3.69 20.29
CA TRP A 58 -21.71 5.13 20.07
C TRP A 58 -23.08 5.73 19.74
N SER A 59 -23.30 6.99 20.11
CA SER A 59 -24.51 7.76 19.75
C SER A 59 -24.37 8.36 18.36
N TRP A 60 -24.42 7.51 17.32
CA TRP A 60 -24.22 7.94 15.92
C TRP A 60 -25.15 9.07 15.46
N GLU A 61 -26.36 9.14 16.00
CA GLU A 61 -27.34 10.20 15.71
C GLU A 61 -26.82 11.62 16.02
N ASP A 62 -25.89 11.76 16.98
CA ASP A 62 -25.26 13.04 17.32
C ASP A 62 -24.45 13.61 16.14
N TRP A 63 -24.07 12.75 15.18
CA TRP A 63 -23.29 13.07 13.98
C TRP A 63 -24.13 13.10 12.70
N SER A 64 -25.44 13.25 12.82
CA SER A 64 -26.36 13.27 11.67
C SER A 64 -26.11 14.44 10.71
N ASP A 65 -25.38 15.47 11.13
CA ASP A 65 -24.99 16.59 10.28
C ASP A 65 -24.15 16.15 9.06
N CYS A 66 -23.41 15.05 9.16
CA CYS A 66 -22.63 14.53 8.04
C CYS A 66 -23.47 13.94 6.90
N LEU A 67 -24.71 13.52 7.16
CA LEU A 67 -25.56 12.83 6.18
C LEU A 67 -26.03 13.75 5.04
N THR A 68 -25.98 15.06 5.26
CA THR A 68 -26.40 16.09 4.30
C THR A 68 -25.23 16.77 3.58
N GLN A 69 -23.99 16.41 3.94
CA GLN A 69 -22.77 16.97 3.35
C GLN A 69 -22.34 16.19 2.10
N ASP A 70 -21.46 16.79 1.30
CA ASP A 70 -20.76 16.07 0.23
C ASP A 70 -20.05 14.84 0.83
N PRO A 71 -20.22 13.63 0.28
CA PRO A 71 -19.52 12.44 0.75
C PRO A 71 -18.01 12.62 0.91
N GLU A 72 -17.34 13.43 0.08
CA GLU A 72 -15.90 13.67 0.22
C GLU A 72 -15.53 14.67 1.34
N SER A 73 -16.51 15.29 1.99
CA SER A 73 -16.29 16.16 3.15
C SER A 73 -15.68 15.40 4.34
N PRO A 74 -14.89 16.05 5.21
CA PRO A 74 -14.17 15.38 6.28
C PRO A 74 -15.03 14.55 7.23
N LYS A 75 -16.21 15.04 7.62
CA LYS A 75 -17.11 14.33 8.54
C LYS A 75 -17.72 13.03 7.99
N PRO A 76 -18.44 13.02 6.85
CA PRO A 76 -18.98 11.77 6.31
C PRO A 76 -17.87 10.80 5.92
N LYS A 77 -16.73 11.31 5.40
CA LYS A 77 -15.55 10.49 5.09
C LYS A 77 -14.97 9.83 6.35
N PHE A 78 -14.84 10.57 7.45
CA PHE A 78 -14.41 10.04 8.74
C PHE A 78 -15.31 8.89 9.20
N VAL A 79 -16.63 9.07 9.14
CA VAL A 79 -17.59 8.02 9.54
C VAL A 79 -17.45 6.77 8.67
N ARG A 80 -17.36 6.91 7.33
CA ARG A 80 -17.15 5.74 6.43
C ARG A 80 -15.88 4.97 6.79
N GLU A 81 -14.77 5.68 6.99
CA GLU A 81 -13.48 5.05 7.30
C GLU A 81 -13.46 4.40 8.69
N VAL A 82 -14.13 5.01 9.69
CA VAL A 82 -14.31 4.40 11.01
C VAL A 82 -15.13 3.13 10.92
N LEU A 83 -16.26 3.14 10.22
CA LEU A 83 -17.12 1.96 10.06
C LEU A 83 -16.40 0.85 9.29
N GLU A 84 -15.62 1.18 8.26
CA GLU A 84 -14.76 0.22 7.56
C GLU A 84 -13.74 -0.41 8.51
N LYS A 85 -13.08 0.39 9.35
CA LYS A 85 -12.14 -0.12 10.37
C LYS A 85 -12.82 -0.98 11.43
N CYS A 86 -14.01 -0.60 11.88
CA CYS A 86 -14.81 -1.43 12.79
C CYS A 86 -15.17 -2.77 12.15
N MET A 87 -15.50 -2.81 10.86
CA MET A 87 -15.79 -4.05 10.14
C MET A 87 -14.56 -4.97 10.10
N ARG A 88 -13.35 -4.44 9.91
CA ARG A 88 -12.11 -5.24 9.96
C ARG A 88 -11.83 -5.86 11.33
N LEU A 89 -12.42 -5.31 12.41
CA LEU A 89 -12.36 -5.84 13.78
C LEU A 89 -13.64 -6.62 14.16
N SER A 90 -14.55 -6.82 13.21
CA SER A 90 -15.85 -7.46 13.39
C SER A 90 -16.26 -8.19 12.10
N TYR A 91 -17.53 -8.14 11.73
CA TYR A 91 -18.05 -8.65 10.45
C TYR A 91 -19.14 -7.70 9.93
N HIS A 92 -19.39 -7.74 8.62
CA HIS A 92 -20.27 -6.79 7.91
C HIS A 92 -21.63 -6.60 8.60
N GLN A 93 -22.37 -7.69 8.84
CA GLN A 93 -23.70 -7.60 9.46
C GLN A 93 -23.68 -6.90 10.83
N ARG A 94 -22.66 -7.18 11.66
CA ARG A 94 -22.55 -6.53 12.97
C ARG A 94 -22.42 -5.02 12.86
N ILE A 95 -21.69 -4.52 11.86
CA ILE A 95 -21.49 -3.07 11.66
C ILE A 95 -22.76 -2.41 11.11
N LEU A 96 -23.50 -3.11 10.26
CA LEU A 96 -24.82 -2.64 9.82
C LEU A 96 -25.80 -2.52 11.00
N ASP A 97 -25.75 -3.46 11.95
CA ASP A 97 -26.70 -3.50 13.08
C ASP A 97 -26.43 -2.46 14.19
N ILE A 98 -25.21 -1.94 14.31
CA ILE A 98 -24.84 -0.99 15.39
C ILE A 98 -25.12 0.47 15.03
N VAL A 99 -25.40 0.77 13.75
CA VAL A 99 -25.69 2.13 13.29
C VAL A 99 -27.19 2.30 13.08
N PRO A 100 -27.70 3.54 13.17
CA PRO A 100 -29.08 3.83 12.79
C PRO A 100 -29.33 3.58 11.29
N PRO A 101 -30.59 3.34 10.88
CA PRO A 101 -30.93 3.10 9.47
C PRO A 101 -30.47 4.21 8.51
N THR A 102 -30.47 5.46 8.97
CA THR A 102 -30.02 6.65 8.23
C THR A 102 -28.53 6.61 7.87
N PHE A 103 -27.72 5.89 8.65
CA PHE A 103 -26.27 5.75 8.44
C PHE A 103 -25.88 4.55 7.56
N SER A 104 -26.84 3.70 7.17
CA SER A 104 -26.57 2.48 6.39
C SER A 104 -25.82 2.73 5.08
N ALA A 105 -26.04 3.89 4.44
CA ALA A 105 -25.34 4.29 3.21
C ALA A 105 -23.84 4.61 3.44
N LEU A 106 -23.42 4.84 4.69
CA LEU A 106 -22.02 5.07 5.07
C LEU A 106 -21.31 3.78 5.51
N CYS A 107 -22.04 2.66 5.66
CA CYS A 107 -21.44 1.38 6.00
C CYS A 107 -20.54 0.87 4.87
N PRO A 108 -19.45 0.15 5.21
CA PRO A 108 -18.63 -0.52 4.21
C PRO A 108 -19.43 -1.58 3.47
N ALA A 109 -19.15 -1.77 2.18
CA ALA A 109 -19.70 -2.87 1.42
C ALA A 109 -19.24 -4.23 1.98
N ASN A 110 -20.01 -5.29 1.69
CA ASN A 110 -19.66 -6.64 2.07
C ASN A 110 -18.35 -7.07 1.38
N PRO A 111 -17.32 -7.57 2.10
CA PRO A 111 -16.01 -7.87 1.54
C PRO A 111 -15.98 -9.20 0.76
N THR A 112 -16.70 -9.24 -0.36
CA THR A 112 -16.78 -10.41 -1.25
C THR A 112 -15.75 -10.37 -2.37
N CYS A 113 -15.32 -11.54 -2.83
CA CYS A 113 -14.51 -11.71 -4.03
C CYS A 113 -15.37 -11.47 -5.28
N ILE A 114 -14.83 -10.75 -6.26
CA ILE A 114 -15.45 -10.57 -7.58
C ILE A 114 -14.71 -11.45 -8.58
N TYR A 115 -15.37 -12.47 -9.12
CA TYR A 115 -14.76 -13.35 -10.11
C TYR A 115 -15.33 -13.06 -11.51
N LYS A 116 -14.48 -12.55 -12.40
CA LYS A 116 -14.88 -12.13 -13.76
C LYS A 116 -15.49 -13.26 -14.60
N TYR A 117 -15.05 -14.50 -14.36
CA TYR A 117 -15.44 -15.69 -15.14
C TYR A 117 -16.36 -16.64 -14.34
N GLY A 118 -17.18 -16.09 -13.44
CA GLY A 118 -18.17 -16.85 -12.65
C GLY A 118 -19.41 -17.24 -13.45
N ASP A 119 -20.37 -17.90 -12.79
CA ASP A 119 -21.58 -18.46 -13.43
C ASP A 119 -22.47 -17.41 -14.10
N GLU A 120 -22.49 -16.17 -13.61
CA GLU A 120 -23.26 -15.05 -14.19
C GLU A 120 -22.53 -14.36 -15.36
N SER A 121 -21.30 -14.76 -15.68
CA SER A 121 -20.49 -14.14 -16.74
C SER A 121 -20.83 -14.67 -18.13
N SER A 122 -20.69 -13.83 -19.16
CA SER A 122 -20.86 -14.28 -20.54
C SER A 122 -19.69 -15.16 -20.98
N ASN A 123 -19.98 -16.28 -21.62
CA ASN A 123 -18.97 -17.16 -22.22
C ASN A 123 -18.22 -16.49 -23.39
N SER A 124 -18.71 -15.33 -23.87
CA SER A 124 -18.05 -14.52 -24.89
C SER A 124 -16.87 -13.70 -24.36
N LEU A 125 -16.60 -13.72 -23.05
CA LEU A 125 -15.46 -13.01 -22.49
C LEU A 125 -14.14 -13.62 -22.99
N PRO A 126 -13.14 -12.79 -23.37
CA PRO A 126 -11.82 -13.28 -23.76
C PRO A 126 -11.23 -14.20 -22.69
N GLY A 127 -10.72 -15.36 -23.10
CA GLY A 127 -10.10 -16.32 -22.18
C GLY A 127 -11.06 -17.08 -21.25
N HIS A 128 -12.39 -16.97 -21.42
CA HIS A 128 -13.36 -17.64 -20.56
C HIS A 128 -13.15 -19.17 -20.49
N SER A 129 -12.98 -19.83 -21.63
CA SER A 129 -12.71 -21.28 -21.68
C SER A 129 -11.44 -21.66 -20.92
N VAL A 130 -10.38 -20.85 -21.04
CA VAL A 130 -9.11 -21.06 -20.33
C VAL A 130 -9.28 -20.85 -18.83
N ALA A 131 -10.03 -19.83 -18.40
CA ALA A 131 -10.34 -19.60 -16.99
C ALA A 131 -11.07 -20.79 -16.35
N LEU A 132 -12.00 -21.43 -17.08
CA LEU A 132 -12.66 -22.66 -16.63
C LEU A 132 -11.68 -23.84 -16.54
N CYS A 133 -10.80 -24.02 -17.54
CA CYS A 133 -9.76 -25.04 -17.50
C CYS A 133 -8.81 -24.86 -16.32
N LEU A 134 -8.35 -23.63 -16.07
CA LEU A 134 -7.55 -23.27 -14.90
C LEU A 134 -8.29 -23.59 -13.59
N ALA A 135 -9.58 -23.31 -13.52
CA ALA A 135 -10.37 -23.57 -12.32
C ALA A 135 -10.43 -25.06 -11.98
N VAL A 136 -10.57 -25.92 -13.00
CA VAL A 136 -10.51 -27.37 -12.85
C VAL A 136 -9.11 -27.81 -12.43
N ALA A 137 -8.06 -27.31 -13.11
CA ALA A 137 -6.67 -27.66 -12.84
C ALA A 137 -6.24 -27.31 -11.40
N PHE A 138 -6.59 -26.13 -10.91
CA PHE A 138 -6.30 -25.73 -9.53
C PHE A 138 -7.00 -26.65 -8.52
N LYS A 139 -8.27 -27.02 -8.77
CA LYS A 139 -9.02 -27.95 -7.90
C LYS A 139 -8.42 -29.36 -7.91
N SER A 140 -7.87 -29.81 -9.04
CA SER A 140 -7.15 -31.09 -9.16
C SER A 140 -5.69 -31.03 -8.70
N LYS A 141 -5.27 -29.94 -8.04
CA LYS A 141 -3.92 -29.73 -7.48
C LYS A 141 -2.79 -29.68 -8.52
N ALA A 142 -3.06 -29.12 -9.70
CA ALA A 142 -2.07 -28.96 -10.78
C ALA A 142 -0.70 -28.39 -10.35
N THR A 143 0.32 -28.75 -11.12
CA THR A 143 1.70 -28.25 -11.04
C THR A 143 1.87 -26.92 -11.79
N ASN A 144 3.01 -26.24 -11.64
CA ASN A 144 3.30 -25.02 -12.43
C ASN A 144 3.30 -25.31 -13.94
N ASP A 145 3.88 -26.44 -14.36
CA ASP A 145 3.97 -26.84 -15.77
C ASP A 145 2.59 -27.06 -16.41
N GLU A 146 1.67 -27.68 -15.67
CA GLU A 146 0.28 -27.88 -16.11
C GLU A 146 -0.43 -26.53 -16.30
N ILE A 147 -0.21 -25.58 -15.38
CA ILE A 147 -0.77 -24.23 -15.50
C ILE A 147 -0.15 -23.48 -16.69
N PHE A 148 1.18 -23.54 -16.87
CA PHE A 148 1.83 -22.97 -18.05
C PHE A 148 1.30 -23.58 -19.35
N SER A 149 1.09 -24.90 -19.38
CA SER A 149 0.52 -25.57 -20.55
C SER A 149 -0.85 -25.03 -20.90
N ILE A 150 -1.73 -24.83 -19.91
CA ILE A 150 -3.07 -24.27 -20.14
C ILE A 150 -2.98 -22.81 -20.61
N LEU A 151 -2.03 -22.05 -20.07
CA LEU A 151 -1.84 -20.64 -20.43
C LEU A 151 -1.21 -20.43 -21.81
N LYS A 152 -0.64 -21.46 -22.46
CA LYS A 152 -0.11 -21.33 -23.82
C LYS A 152 -1.19 -20.97 -24.84
N ASP A 153 -2.42 -21.48 -24.64
CA ASP A 153 -3.55 -21.32 -25.56
C ASP A 153 -4.23 -19.94 -25.46
N VAL A 154 -3.74 -19.05 -24.60
CA VAL A 154 -4.31 -17.71 -24.42
C VAL A 154 -3.75 -16.75 -25.47
N PRO A 155 -4.59 -16.13 -26.32
CA PRO A 155 -4.14 -15.17 -27.31
C PRO A 155 -3.52 -13.94 -26.64
N ASN A 156 -2.50 -13.35 -27.24
CA ASN A 156 -1.95 -12.08 -26.77
C ASN A 156 -2.65 -10.92 -27.48
N PRO A 157 -3.45 -10.09 -26.78
CA PRO A 157 -4.09 -8.94 -27.40
C PRO A 157 -3.10 -7.84 -27.82
N ASN A 158 -1.84 -7.93 -27.40
CA ASN A 158 -0.78 -6.98 -27.74
C ASN A 158 0.13 -7.47 -28.89
N GLN A 159 -0.12 -8.66 -29.47
CA GLN A 159 0.64 -9.14 -30.62
C GLN A 159 -0.12 -8.84 -31.91
N ASP A 160 0.53 -8.16 -32.85
CA ASP A 160 0.10 -8.10 -34.25
C ASP A 160 0.60 -9.35 -35.01
N ASP A 161 -0.05 -9.71 -36.12
CA ASP A 161 0.24 -10.94 -36.90
C ASP A 161 1.69 -11.02 -37.46
N ASP A 162 2.48 -9.95 -37.39
CA ASP A 162 3.83 -9.81 -37.98
C ASP A 162 4.98 -9.73 -36.94
N ASP A 163 4.71 -9.86 -35.63
CA ASP A 163 5.76 -9.80 -34.60
C ASP A 163 6.35 -11.19 -34.27
N ASP A 164 7.68 -11.31 -34.42
CA ASP A 164 8.47 -12.49 -34.02
C ASP A 164 8.19 -12.93 -32.56
N GLU A 165 8.29 -14.23 -32.29
CA GLU A 165 8.07 -14.93 -31.00
C GLU A 165 9.02 -14.49 -29.86
N GLY A 166 9.07 -13.20 -29.53
CA GLY A 166 9.70 -12.69 -28.32
C GLY A 166 8.84 -12.98 -27.09
N PHE A 167 9.47 -13.03 -25.90
CA PHE A 167 8.79 -13.03 -24.60
C PHE A 167 7.99 -11.73 -24.44
N SER A 168 6.77 -11.70 -24.99
CA SER A 168 5.89 -10.53 -24.97
C SER A 168 4.98 -10.58 -23.74
N PHE A 169 4.87 -9.45 -23.04
CA PHE A 169 3.87 -9.24 -21.99
C PHE A 169 2.47 -9.56 -22.55
N ASN A 170 1.79 -10.52 -21.93
CA ASN A 170 0.44 -10.93 -22.31
C ASN A 170 -0.54 -10.62 -21.18
N PRO A 171 -1.34 -9.55 -21.29
CA PRO A 171 -2.24 -9.15 -20.23
C PRO A 171 -3.36 -10.18 -19.98
N LEU A 172 -3.88 -10.81 -21.03
CA LEU A 172 -4.97 -11.78 -20.89
C LEU A 172 -4.52 -13.03 -20.12
N LYS A 173 -3.28 -13.49 -20.30
CA LYS A 173 -2.70 -14.61 -19.51
C LYS A 173 -2.67 -14.30 -18.03
N ILE A 174 -2.18 -13.10 -17.67
CA ILE A 174 -2.18 -12.62 -16.28
C ILE A 174 -3.61 -12.54 -15.76
N GLU A 175 -4.53 -11.97 -16.53
CA GLU A 175 -5.90 -11.76 -16.09
C GLU A 175 -6.61 -13.07 -15.74
N VAL A 176 -6.64 -14.04 -16.65
CA VAL A 176 -7.32 -15.33 -16.39
C VAL A 176 -6.65 -16.08 -15.24
N PHE A 177 -5.31 -16.04 -15.16
CA PHE A 177 -4.56 -16.70 -14.08
C PHE A 177 -4.87 -16.08 -12.71
N VAL A 178 -4.74 -14.75 -12.58
CA VAL A 178 -4.92 -14.04 -11.32
C VAL A 178 -6.38 -14.09 -10.86
N GLN A 179 -7.35 -13.86 -11.76
CA GLN A 179 -8.78 -13.97 -11.46
C GLN A 179 -9.11 -15.36 -10.88
N THR A 180 -8.74 -16.42 -11.58
CA THR A 180 -9.11 -17.78 -11.19
C THR A 180 -8.38 -18.23 -9.93
N LEU A 181 -7.08 -17.95 -9.80
CA LEU A 181 -6.30 -18.33 -8.63
C LEU A 181 -6.81 -17.64 -7.36
N LEU A 182 -7.04 -16.33 -7.42
CA LEU A 182 -7.51 -15.57 -6.26
C LEU A 182 -8.94 -15.95 -5.86
N HIS A 183 -9.81 -16.20 -6.84
CA HIS A 183 -11.17 -16.68 -6.57
C HIS A 183 -11.17 -18.02 -5.82
N LEU A 184 -10.40 -19.01 -6.27
CA LEU A 184 -10.34 -20.31 -5.60
C LEU A 184 -9.65 -20.25 -4.24
N ALA A 185 -8.81 -19.25 -4.01
CA ALA A 185 -8.13 -19.01 -2.74
C ALA A 185 -8.84 -17.94 -1.88
N ALA A 186 -10.08 -17.56 -2.20
CA ALA A 186 -10.82 -16.48 -1.54
C ALA A 186 -11.29 -16.80 -0.11
N LYS A 187 -11.14 -18.05 0.35
CA LYS A 187 -11.65 -18.51 1.65
C LYS A 187 -11.00 -17.81 2.85
N SER A 188 -9.71 -17.50 2.79
CA SER A 188 -9.01 -16.76 3.84
C SER A 188 -7.63 -16.28 3.37
N PHE A 189 -7.03 -15.34 4.10
CA PHE A 189 -5.67 -14.85 3.82
C PHE A 189 -4.65 -16.00 3.68
N SER A 190 -4.72 -17.02 4.55
CA SER A 190 -3.81 -18.16 4.50
C SER A 190 -3.95 -19.00 3.24
N HIS A 191 -5.15 -19.12 2.67
CA HIS A 191 -5.37 -19.81 1.39
C HIS A 191 -4.74 -18.99 0.27
N SER A 192 -5.01 -17.68 0.21
CA SER A 192 -4.44 -16.79 -0.81
C SER A 192 -2.92 -16.76 -0.74
N PHE A 193 -2.32 -16.71 0.46
CA PHE A 193 -0.87 -16.76 0.62
C PHE A 193 -0.25 -18.09 0.17
N SER A 194 -0.91 -19.21 0.49
CA SER A 194 -0.46 -20.53 0.05
C SER A 194 -0.58 -20.66 -1.47
N ALA A 195 -1.62 -20.09 -2.07
CA ALA A 195 -1.81 -20.05 -3.52
C ALA A 195 -0.71 -19.24 -4.22
N LEU A 196 -0.39 -18.03 -3.73
CA LEU A 196 0.71 -17.22 -4.24
C LEU A 196 2.07 -17.94 -4.12
N ALA A 197 2.28 -18.67 -3.02
CA ALA A 197 3.51 -19.42 -2.81
C ALA A 197 3.61 -20.65 -3.73
N LYS A 198 2.52 -21.40 -3.91
CA LYS A 198 2.49 -22.61 -4.75
C LYS A 198 2.76 -22.28 -6.21
N PHE A 199 2.17 -21.20 -6.72
CA PHE A 199 2.29 -20.79 -8.13
C PHE A 199 3.21 -19.58 -8.32
N HIS A 200 4.19 -19.43 -7.42
CA HIS A 200 5.15 -18.31 -7.43
C HIS A 200 5.93 -18.22 -8.76
N GLU A 201 6.35 -19.35 -9.29
CA GLU A 201 7.07 -19.44 -10.57
C GLU A 201 6.24 -18.91 -11.75
N VAL A 202 4.94 -19.23 -11.78
CA VAL A 202 4.00 -18.71 -12.79
C VAL A 202 3.88 -17.21 -12.68
N PHE A 203 3.78 -16.66 -11.47
CA PHE A 203 3.81 -15.21 -11.26
C PHE A 203 5.11 -14.57 -11.73
N LYS A 204 6.27 -15.15 -11.39
CA LYS A 204 7.58 -14.61 -11.77
C LYS A 204 7.76 -14.57 -13.28
N THR A 205 7.24 -15.55 -13.99
CA THR A 205 7.29 -15.62 -15.46
C THR A 205 6.29 -14.67 -16.11
N LEU A 206 5.05 -14.62 -15.63
CA LEU A 206 4.02 -13.74 -16.20
C LEU A 206 4.25 -12.26 -15.89
N ALA A 207 4.87 -11.93 -14.75
CA ALA A 207 5.09 -10.56 -14.28
C ALA A 207 6.59 -10.22 -14.19
N GLU A 208 7.37 -10.68 -15.16
CA GLU A 208 8.78 -10.30 -15.28
C GLU A 208 8.95 -8.82 -15.68
N SER A 209 8.13 -8.35 -16.63
CA SER A 209 8.10 -6.95 -17.07
C SER A 209 7.38 -6.04 -16.06
N ASP A 210 7.73 -4.75 -16.08
CA ASP A 210 7.07 -3.74 -15.23
C ASP A 210 5.58 -3.60 -15.54
N GLU A 211 5.19 -3.72 -16.82
CA GLU A 211 3.79 -3.77 -17.24
C GLU A 211 3.07 -5.00 -16.69
N GLY A 212 3.75 -6.16 -16.66
CA GLY A 212 3.27 -7.38 -16.04
C GLY A 212 2.97 -7.20 -14.55
N LYS A 213 3.90 -6.59 -13.80
CA LYS A 213 3.72 -6.30 -12.36
C LYS A 213 2.55 -5.36 -12.12
N LEU A 214 2.43 -4.28 -12.90
CA LEU A 214 1.31 -3.35 -12.81
C LEU A 214 -0.02 -4.02 -13.15
N HIS A 215 -0.02 -4.90 -14.15
CA HIS A 215 -1.22 -5.60 -14.55
C HIS A 215 -1.68 -6.64 -13.51
N VAL A 216 -0.76 -7.36 -12.86
CA VAL A 216 -1.07 -8.21 -11.69
C VAL A 216 -1.77 -7.41 -10.60
N LEU A 217 -1.26 -6.21 -10.27
CA LEU A 217 -1.88 -5.32 -9.28
C LEU A 217 -3.27 -4.84 -9.71
N ARG A 218 -3.44 -4.48 -10.98
CA ARG A 218 -4.73 -4.10 -11.56
C ARG A 218 -5.77 -5.21 -11.45
N VAL A 219 -5.45 -6.42 -11.91
CA VAL A 219 -6.39 -7.55 -11.87
C VAL A 219 -6.69 -7.95 -10.42
N MET A 220 -5.69 -7.96 -9.54
CA MET A 220 -5.88 -8.23 -8.10
C MET A 220 -6.84 -7.21 -7.47
N PHE A 221 -6.72 -5.93 -7.83
CA PHE A 221 -7.64 -4.89 -7.39
C PHE A 221 -9.07 -5.12 -7.89
N GLU A 222 -9.25 -5.46 -9.16
CA GLU A 222 -10.57 -5.75 -9.73
C GLU A 222 -11.27 -6.91 -9.00
N VAL A 223 -10.51 -7.94 -8.61
CA VAL A 223 -11.02 -9.08 -7.83
C VAL A 223 -11.42 -8.68 -6.40
N TRP A 224 -10.62 -7.83 -5.75
CA TRP A 224 -10.71 -7.57 -4.31
C TRP A 224 -11.09 -6.14 -3.92
N ARG A 225 -11.58 -5.31 -4.84
CA ARG A 225 -11.96 -3.91 -4.58
C ARG A 225 -12.95 -3.72 -3.42
N ASN A 226 -13.79 -4.72 -3.15
CA ASN A 226 -14.73 -4.71 -2.02
C ASN A 226 -14.07 -5.10 -0.69
N HIS A 227 -12.83 -5.61 -0.70
CA HIS A 227 -12.10 -6.07 0.47
C HIS A 227 -10.71 -5.40 0.58
N PRO A 228 -10.62 -4.11 0.97
CA PRO A 228 -9.37 -3.38 1.09
C PRO A 228 -8.29 -4.03 1.98
N GLN A 229 -8.71 -4.74 3.04
CA GLN A 229 -7.80 -5.48 3.90
C GLN A 229 -7.11 -6.64 3.16
N MET A 230 -7.83 -7.35 2.27
CA MET A 230 -7.25 -8.40 1.43
C MET A 230 -6.23 -7.80 0.46
N ILE A 231 -6.58 -6.69 -0.22
CA ILE A 231 -5.67 -5.96 -1.12
C ILE A 231 -4.36 -5.66 -0.39
N ALA A 232 -4.43 -5.07 0.81
CA ALA A 232 -3.25 -4.68 1.56
C ALA A 232 -2.32 -5.86 1.91
N VAL A 233 -2.88 -7.01 2.30
CA VAL A 233 -2.08 -8.18 2.65
C VAL A 233 -1.55 -8.92 1.43
N LEU A 234 -2.28 -8.91 0.31
CA LEU A 234 -1.78 -9.47 -0.96
C LEU A 234 -0.63 -8.63 -1.52
N VAL A 235 -0.76 -7.30 -1.54
CA VAL A 235 0.33 -6.41 -1.95
C VAL A 235 1.56 -6.60 -1.06
N ASP A 236 1.38 -6.66 0.26
CA ASP A 236 2.49 -6.93 1.18
C ASP A 236 3.17 -8.27 0.89
N LYS A 237 2.39 -9.32 0.62
CA LYS A 237 2.90 -10.64 0.30
C LYS A 237 3.65 -10.65 -1.04
N MET A 238 3.09 -10.06 -2.09
CA MET A 238 3.67 -9.98 -3.42
C MET A 238 4.99 -9.23 -3.44
N ILE A 239 5.15 -8.16 -2.64
CA ILE A 239 6.43 -7.47 -2.46
C ILE A 239 7.46 -8.41 -1.80
N ARG A 240 7.08 -9.07 -0.69
CA ARG A 240 8.01 -9.95 0.05
C ARG A 240 8.48 -11.15 -0.75
N THR A 241 7.64 -11.65 -1.65
CA THR A 241 7.97 -12.76 -2.55
C THR A 241 8.46 -12.28 -3.91
N GLN A 242 8.72 -10.98 -4.10
CA GLN A 242 9.26 -10.40 -5.34
C GLN A 242 8.42 -10.71 -6.58
N ILE A 243 7.10 -10.89 -6.42
CA ILE A 243 6.15 -10.95 -7.54
C ILE A 243 6.03 -9.55 -8.16
N VAL A 244 5.97 -8.53 -7.31
CA VAL A 244 6.08 -7.12 -7.68
C VAL A 244 7.13 -6.44 -6.81
N ASP A 245 7.64 -5.30 -7.25
CA ASP A 245 8.54 -4.46 -6.48
C ASP A 245 7.82 -3.22 -5.89
N CYS A 246 8.56 -2.43 -5.11
CA CYS A 246 8.00 -1.24 -4.48
C CYS A 246 7.62 -0.15 -5.49
N ALA A 247 8.35 -0.05 -6.61
CA ALA A 247 8.11 0.96 -7.64
C ALA A 247 6.81 0.68 -8.40
N ALA A 248 6.54 -0.57 -8.77
CA ALA A 248 5.28 -1.00 -9.37
C ALA A 248 4.08 -0.66 -8.46
N VAL A 249 4.21 -0.90 -7.16
CA VAL A 249 3.15 -0.54 -6.20
C VAL A 249 2.98 0.97 -6.08
N ALA A 250 4.07 1.76 -6.06
CA ALA A 250 3.98 3.20 -6.07
C ALA A 250 3.25 3.71 -7.32
N ASN A 251 3.61 3.24 -8.51
CA ASN A 251 2.94 3.63 -9.75
C ASN A 251 1.46 3.21 -9.78
N TRP A 252 1.13 2.01 -9.30
CA TRP A 252 -0.25 1.53 -9.19
C TRP A 252 -1.12 2.38 -8.25
N ILE A 253 -0.58 2.88 -7.13
CA ILE A 253 -1.30 3.78 -6.22
C ILE A 253 -1.78 5.06 -6.92
N PHE A 254 -1.03 5.53 -7.91
CA PHE A 254 -1.34 6.72 -8.72
C PHE A 254 -1.91 6.36 -10.10
N SER A 255 -2.41 5.13 -10.30
CA SER A 255 -3.01 4.72 -11.57
C SER A 255 -4.46 5.19 -11.69
N SER A 256 -4.98 5.21 -12.91
CA SER A 256 -6.36 5.61 -13.19
C SER A 256 -7.39 4.68 -12.54
N GLU A 257 -7.07 3.40 -12.37
CA GLU A 257 -7.96 2.41 -11.76
C GLU A 257 -8.21 2.69 -10.27
N LEU A 258 -7.24 3.29 -9.57
CA LEU A 258 -7.36 3.70 -8.17
C LEU A 258 -7.87 5.13 -7.99
N SER A 259 -8.09 5.89 -9.06
CA SER A 259 -8.49 7.31 -9.00
C SER A 259 -9.70 7.58 -8.09
N ARG A 260 -10.71 6.71 -8.14
CA ARG A 260 -11.94 6.84 -7.33
C ARG A 260 -11.73 6.48 -5.86
N ASP A 261 -10.72 5.67 -5.56
CA ASP A 261 -10.38 5.20 -4.22
C ASP A 261 -9.19 5.96 -3.63
N PHE A 262 -8.56 6.86 -4.39
CA PHE A 262 -7.31 7.54 -4.05
C PHE A 262 -7.37 8.28 -2.71
N THR A 263 -8.51 8.85 -2.34
CA THR A 263 -8.66 9.56 -1.07
C THR A 263 -8.89 8.61 0.12
N ARG A 264 -9.13 7.31 -0.10
CA ARG A 264 -9.45 6.35 0.96
C ARG A 264 -8.22 5.92 1.74
N LEU A 265 -8.41 5.63 3.02
CA LEU A 265 -7.31 5.37 3.95
C LEU A 265 -6.42 4.20 3.50
N PHE A 266 -7.02 3.10 3.02
CA PHE A 266 -6.29 1.87 2.69
C PHE A 266 -5.21 2.05 1.62
N VAL A 267 -5.41 2.97 0.66
CA VAL A 267 -4.43 3.31 -0.38
C VAL A 267 -3.12 3.78 0.25
N TRP A 268 -3.23 4.69 1.21
CA TRP A 268 -2.09 5.25 1.93
C TRP A 268 -1.50 4.27 2.94
N GLU A 269 -2.32 3.41 3.56
CA GLU A 269 -1.81 2.31 4.39
C GLU A 269 -0.88 1.38 3.60
N ILE A 270 -1.27 1.07 2.35
CA ILE A 270 -0.47 0.26 1.43
C ILE A 270 0.82 1.00 1.06
N LEU A 271 0.74 2.24 0.59
CA LEU A 271 1.92 3.02 0.18
C LEU A 271 2.95 3.14 1.32
N HIS A 272 2.50 3.54 2.52
CA HIS A 272 3.41 3.64 3.67
C HIS A 272 3.91 2.27 4.16
N SER A 273 3.13 1.20 4.01
CA SER A 273 3.61 -0.17 4.27
C SER A 273 4.69 -0.61 3.29
N THR A 274 4.59 -0.21 2.02
CA THR A 274 5.59 -0.44 0.98
C THR A 274 6.88 0.31 1.30
N ILE A 275 6.81 1.61 1.59
CA ILE A 275 7.98 2.42 1.96
C ILE A 275 8.67 1.84 3.21
N ARG A 276 7.91 1.46 4.25
CA ARG A 276 8.48 0.83 5.45
C ARG A 276 9.22 -0.48 5.15
N LYS A 277 8.73 -1.28 4.19
CA LYS A 277 9.43 -2.50 3.76
C LYS A 277 10.75 -2.16 3.08
N MET A 278 10.75 -1.18 2.18
CA MET A 278 11.96 -0.70 1.52
C MET A 278 13.00 -0.19 2.53
N ASN A 279 12.57 0.64 3.48
CA ASN A 279 13.44 1.16 4.53
C ASN A 279 14.04 0.04 5.40
N LYS A 280 13.21 -0.94 5.79
CA LYS A 280 13.69 -2.11 6.54
C LYS A 280 14.64 -2.98 5.73
N HIS A 281 14.46 -3.06 4.41
CA HIS A 281 15.36 -3.80 3.54
C HIS A 281 16.76 -3.19 3.54
N VAL A 282 16.85 -1.87 3.35
CA VAL A 282 18.11 -1.12 3.41
C VAL A 282 18.78 -1.28 4.77
N LEU A 283 18.05 -1.05 5.87
CA LEU A 283 18.58 -1.20 7.23
C LEU A 283 19.10 -2.62 7.50
N LYS A 284 18.44 -3.65 6.96
CA LYS A 284 18.87 -5.03 7.13
C LYS A 284 20.22 -5.28 6.44
N ILE A 285 20.37 -4.86 5.19
CA ILE A 285 21.62 -5.07 4.43
C ILE A 285 22.75 -4.22 5.04
N GLN A 286 22.46 -2.98 5.44
CA GLN A 286 23.43 -2.12 6.13
C GLN A 286 23.95 -2.77 7.42
N LYS A 287 23.04 -3.35 8.22
CA LYS A 287 23.43 -4.08 9.43
C LYS A 287 24.28 -5.31 9.12
N GLU A 288 23.94 -6.08 8.08
CA GLU A 288 24.73 -7.23 7.64
C GLU A 288 26.16 -6.82 7.22
N LEU A 289 26.30 -5.67 6.54
CA LEU A 289 27.58 -5.08 6.17
C LEU A 289 28.39 -4.61 7.38
N GLU A 290 27.77 -3.92 8.34
CA GLU A 290 28.41 -3.49 9.59
C GLU A 290 28.91 -4.69 10.40
N GLU A 291 28.09 -5.72 10.55
CA GLU A 291 28.46 -6.95 11.26
C GLU A 291 29.63 -7.68 10.56
N ALA A 292 29.71 -7.66 9.23
CA ALA A 292 30.82 -8.22 8.47
C ALA A 292 32.11 -7.41 8.66
N LYS A 293 32.04 -6.07 8.58
CA LYS A 293 33.18 -5.16 8.84
C LYS A 293 33.71 -5.29 10.27
N GLU A 294 32.83 -5.41 11.26
CA GLU A 294 33.23 -5.63 12.65
C GLU A 294 33.97 -6.97 12.84
N LYS A 295 33.52 -8.04 12.16
CA LYS A 295 34.20 -9.35 12.22
C LYS A 295 35.61 -9.27 11.64
N LEU A 296 35.79 -8.58 10.51
CA LEU A 296 37.11 -8.38 9.90
C LEU A 296 38.02 -7.57 10.82
N ALA A 297 37.52 -6.46 11.39
CA ALA A 297 38.29 -5.65 12.34
C ALA A 297 38.72 -6.44 13.59
N ARG A 298 37.84 -7.32 14.11
CA ARG A 298 38.17 -8.21 15.24
C ARG A 298 39.21 -9.26 14.87
N GLN A 299 39.19 -9.77 13.63
CA GLN A 299 40.19 -10.73 13.14
C GLN A 299 41.57 -10.06 12.99
N HIS A 300 41.64 -8.87 12.40
CA HIS A 300 42.89 -8.10 12.31
C HIS A 300 43.45 -7.75 13.70
N LYS A 301 42.60 -7.40 14.67
CA LYS A 301 43.05 -7.12 16.04
C LYS A 301 43.66 -8.37 16.71
N ARG A 302 43.08 -9.56 16.51
CA ARG A 302 43.64 -10.82 17.04
C ARG A 302 44.95 -11.22 16.37
N ARG A 303 45.11 -10.94 15.08
CA ARG A 303 46.34 -11.17 14.32
C ARG A 303 47.51 -10.30 14.80
N SER A 304 47.23 -9.11 15.33
CA SER A 304 48.26 -8.29 15.99
C SER A 304 48.85 -8.95 17.24
N ASP A 305 48.18 -9.96 17.81
CA ASP A 305 48.58 -10.66 19.03
C ASP A 305 49.15 -12.08 18.75
N ASP A 306 48.93 -12.68 17.57
CA ASP A 306 49.39 -14.03 17.20
C ASP A 306 49.80 -14.15 15.71
N ASP A 307 51.00 -14.66 15.46
CA ASP A 307 51.71 -14.70 14.16
C ASP A 307 51.28 -15.91 13.28
N ASP A 308 49.96 -16.16 13.14
CA ASP A 308 49.44 -17.33 12.43
C ASP A 308 49.08 -17.06 10.94
N ARG A 309 49.83 -17.70 10.03
CA ARG A 309 49.69 -17.62 8.56
C ARG A 309 48.43 -18.30 8.00
N SER A 310 47.62 -18.99 8.83
CA SER A 310 46.36 -19.60 8.39
C SER A 310 45.21 -18.59 8.19
N SER A 311 45.39 -17.34 8.62
CA SER A 311 44.38 -16.27 8.61
C SER A 311 44.19 -15.56 7.26
N ASP A 312 45.23 -15.44 6.42
CA ASP A 312 45.18 -14.66 5.16
C ASP A 312 44.10 -15.13 4.17
N ARG A 313 43.84 -16.46 4.09
CA ARG A 313 42.78 -16.99 3.21
C ARG A 313 41.37 -16.71 3.72
N LYS A 314 41.20 -16.54 5.03
CA LYS A 314 39.89 -16.24 5.64
C LYS A 314 39.58 -14.75 5.56
N ASP A 315 40.60 -13.91 5.70
CA ASP A 315 40.49 -12.45 5.52
C ASP A 315 40.03 -12.13 4.10
N GLY A 316 40.66 -12.71 3.06
CA GLY A 316 40.27 -12.47 1.66
C GLY A 316 38.83 -12.89 1.32
N ALA A 317 38.32 -13.97 1.92
CA ALA A 317 36.92 -14.39 1.71
C ALA A 317 35.92 -13.45 2.42
N LEU A 318 36.30 -12.88 3.55
CA LEU A 318 35.48 -11.93 4.30
C LEU A 318 35.50 -10.54 3.65
N GLU A 319 36.63 -10.13 3.08
CA GLU A 319 36.77 -8.93 2.26
C GLU A 319 35.91 -8.99 1.01
N GLU A 320 35.93 -10.10 0.26
CA GLU A 320 35.06 -10.32 -0.90
C GLU A 320 33.57 -10.30 -0.50
N GLN A 321 33.23 -10.85 0.68
CA GLN A 321 31.88 -10.77 1.21
C GLN A 321 31.47 -9.33 1.54
N ILE A 322 32.38 -8.53 2.11
CA ILE A 322 32.14 -7.12 2.44
C ILE A 322 31.93 -6.30 1.16
N GLU A 323 32.72 -6.54 0.12
CA GLU A 323 32.58 -5.89 -1.19
C GLU A 323 31.19 -6.18 -1.80
N ARG A 324 30.79 -7.45 -1.87
CA ARG A 324 29.46 -7.85 -2.33
C ARG A 324 28.32 -7.26 -1.49
N LEU A 325 28.51 -7.10 -0.18
CA LEU A 325 27.53 -6.48 0.70
C LEU A 325 27.47 -4.95 0.49
N GLN A 326 28.60 -4.31 0.21
CA GLN A 326 28.69 -2.88 -0.10
C GLN A 326 27.92 -2.57 -1.39
N GLU A 327 28.13 -3.34 -2.46
CA GLU A 327 27.37 -3.22 -3.72
C GLU A 327 25.85 -3.39 -3.49
N LYS A 328 25.46 -4.37 -2.66
CA LYS A 328 24.06 -4.58 -2.30
C LYS A 328 23.45 -3.41 -1.52
N VAL A 329 24.22 -2.79 -0.61
CA VAL A 329 23.74 -1.60 0.12
C VAL A 329 23.53 -0.46 -0.86
N GLU A 330 24.46 -0.21 -1.77
CA GLU A 330 24.35 0.88 -2.75
C GLU A 330 23.15 0.67 -3.69
N SER A 331 22.96 -0.56 -4.18
CA SER A 331 21.78 -0.92 -4.97
C SER A 331 20.48 -0.71 -4.19
N ALA A 332 20.38 -1.21 -2.95
CA ALA A 332 19.18 -1.05 -2.12
C ALA A 332 18.91 0.41 -1.74
N GLN A 333 19.95 1.21 -1.49
CA GLN A 333 19.81 2.65 -1.27
C GLN A 333 19.35 3.38 -2.54
N SER A 334 19.83 2.96 -3.71
CA SER A 334 19.36 3.47 -5.01
C SER A 334 17.89 3.14 -5.23
N GLU A 335 17.46 1.90 -4.99
CA GLU A 335 16.05 1.50 -5.05
C GLU A 335 15.17 2.31 -4.08
N GLN A 336 15.64 2.53 -2.85
CA GLN A 336 14.94 3.36 -1.86
C GLN A 336 14.81 4.80 -2.34
N LYS A 337 15.89 5.40 -2.83
CA LYS A 337 15.88 6.76 -3.38
C LYS A 337 14.91 6.86 -4.55
N ASN A 338 15.00 5.93 -5.50
CA ASN A 338 14.14 5.90 -6.69
C ASN A 338 12.66 5.73 -6.32
N LEU A 339 12.33 4.93 -5.31
CA LEU A 339 10.97 4.83 -4.78
C LEU A 339 10.43 6.19 -4.34
N PHE A 340 11.19 6.96 -3.56
CA PHE A 340 10.78 8.30 -3.14
C PHE A 340 10.67 9.26 -4.34
N LEU A 341 11.62 9.22 -5.28
CA LEU A 341 11.57 10.05 -6.48
C LEU A 341 10.31 9.76 -7.30
N VAL A 342 9.95 8.49 -7.53
CA VAL A 342 8.72 8.10 -8.22
C VAL A 342 7.50 8.65 -7.49
N ILE A 343 7.41 8.47 -6.16
CA ILE A 343 6.29 8.98 -5.37
C ILE A 343 6.15 10.50 -5.52
N PHE A 344 7.25 11.25 -5.39
CA PHE A 344 7.23 12.70 -5.53
C PHE A 344 6.88 13.14 -6.96
N GLN A 345 7.43 12.50 -7.99
CA GLN A 345 7.08 12.78 -9.38
C GLN A 345 5.59 12.58 -9.63
N ARG A 346 5.00 11.48 -9.14
CA ARG A 346 3.56 11.22 -9.30
C ARG A 346 2.71 12.27 -8.58
N PHE A 347 3.10 12.67 -7.35
CA PHE A 347 2.42 13.75 -6.64
C PHE A 347 2.48 15.09 -7.37
N ILE A 348 3.68 15.50 -7.80
CA ILE A 348 3.88 16.75 -8.54
C ILE A 348 3.02 16.73 -9.79
N MET A 349 3.04 15.63 -10.55
CA MET A 349 2.25 15.50 -11.78
C MET A 349 0.75 15.71 -11.54
N ILE A 350 0.13 14.97 -10.60
CA ILE A 350 -1.32 15.06 -10.38
C ILE A 350 -1.75 16.37 -9.69
N LEU A 351 -0.90 16.95 -8.85
CA LEU A 351 -1.17 18.24 -8.21
C LEU A 351 -1.07 19.36 -9.24
N THR A 352 -0.04 19.35 -10.09
CA THR A 352 0.09 20.31 -11.20
C THR A 352 -1.08 20.19 -12.18
N GLU A 353 -1.47 18.97 -12.58
CA GLU A 353 -2.65 18.76 -13.43
C GLU A 353 -3.92 19.39 -12.82
N HIS A 354 -4.13 19.19 -11.52
CA HIS A 354 -5.26 19.78 -10.80
C HIS A 354 -5.20 21.31 -10.78
N LEU A 355 -4.05 21.89 -10.44
CA LEU A 355 -3.85 23.34 -10.32
C LEU A 355 -4.07 24.03 -11.67
N VAL A 356 -3.46 23.50 -12.73
CA VAL A 356 -3.63 24.01 -14.11
C VAL A 356 -5.08 23.91 -14.56
N ARG A 357 -5.77 22.79 -14.27
CA ARG A 357 -7.20 22.64 -14.58
C ARG A 357 -8.06 23.64 -13.83
N CYS A 358 -7.81 23.85 -12.54
CA CYS A 358 -8.55 24.83 -11.75
C CYS A 358 -8.35 26.27 -12.25
N GLU A 359 -7.12 26.63 -12.63
CA GLU A 359 -6.82 27.94 -13.23
C GLU A 359 -7.53 28.11 -14.59
N THR A 360 -7.46 27.09 -15.45
CA THR A 360 -8.09 27.10 -16.78
C THR A 360 -9.62 27.22 -16.69
N ASP A 361 -10.23 26.48 -15.77
CA ASP A 361 -11.70 26.42 -15.62
C ASP A 361 -12.25 27.53 -14.71
N GLY A 362 -11.39 28.32 -14.05
CA GLY A 362 -11.79 29.32 -13.06
C GLY A 362 -12.48 28.71 -11.83
N THR A 363 -12.11 27.49 -11.44
CA THR A 363 -12.71 26.76 -10.32
C THR A 363 -11.83 26.82 -9.07
N SER A 364 -12.43 26.53 -7.90
CA SER A 364 -11.69 26.52 -6.63
C SER A 364 -10.64 25.41 -6.60
N VAL A 365 -9.39 25.77 -6.29
CA VAL A 365 -8.29 24.82 -6.00
C VAL A 365 -8.57 24.02 -4.72
N LEU A 366 -9.18 24.64 -3.71
CA LEU A 366 -9.38 24.06 -2.39
C LEU A 366 -10.57 23.10 -2.37
N THR A 367 -10.42 21.98 -3.08
CA THR A 367 -11.37 20.87 -3.09
C THR A 367 -11.03 19.83 -2.00
N PRO A 368 -11.98 18.98 -1.57
CA PRO A 368 -11.68 17.88 -0.66
C PRO A 368 -10.60 16.92 -1.20
N TRP A 369 -10.61 16.67 -2.51
CA TRP A 369 -9.58 15.87 -3.19
C TRP A 369 -8.21 16.53 -3.07
N TYR A 370 -8.11 17.84 -3.34
CA TYR A 370 -6.86 18.58 -3.24
C TYR A 370 -6.32 18.59 -1.81
N LYS A 371 -7.19 18.84 -0.81
CA LYS A 371 -6.82 18.77 0.62
C LYS A 371 -6.20 17.42 0.96
N ASN A 372 -6.83 16.30 0.57
CA ASN A 372 -6.24 14.98 0.78
C ASN A 372 -4.90 14.86 0.03
N CYS A 373 -4.84 15.19 -1.26
CA CYS A 373 -3.65 14.98 -2.07
C CYS A 373 -2.43 15.76 -1.54
N ILE A 374 -2.59 17.05 -1.22
CA ILE A 374 -1.50 17.90 -0.72
C ILE A 374 -1.07 17.49 0.70
N GLU A 375 -2.01 17.10 1.57
CA GLU A 375 -1.68 16.64 2.93
C GLU A 375 -1.06 15.24 2.93
N ARG A 376 -1.33 14.41 1.92
CA ARG A 376 -0.66 13.12 1.73
C ARG A 376 0.77 13.29 1.23
N LEU A 377 1.04 14.26 0.35
CA LEU A 377 2.41 14.68 0.03
C LEU A 377 3.16 15.12 1.30
N GLN A 378 2.53 15.96 2.13
CA GLN A 378 3.08 16.38 3.41
C GLN A 378 3.35 15.19 4.34
N GLN A 379 2.45 14.19 4.38
CA GLN A 379 2.62 12.99 5.19
C GLN A 379 3.86 12.17 4.80
N ILE A 380 4.24 12.11 3.52
CA ILE A 380 5.48 11.44 3.08
C ILE A 380 6.69 12.06 3.76
N PHE A 381 6.79 13.40 3.74
CA PHE A 381 7.86 14.13 4.41
C PHE A 381 7.84 13.90 5.92
N LEU A 382 6.69 14.06 6.57
CA LEU A 382 6.58 13.93 8.03
C LEU A 382 6.92 12.52 8.53
N GLN A 383 6.51 11.47 7.80
CA GLN A 383 6.71 10.10 8.27
C GLN A 383 8.11 9.56 7.99
N HIS A 384 8.82 10.10 7.00
CA HIS A 384 10.11 9.58 6.55
C HIS A 384 11.21 10.65 6.49
N HIS A 385 11.06 11.74 7.25
CA HIS A 385 11.93 12.92 7.21
C HIS A 385 13.43 12.58 7.26
N GLN A 386 13.84 11.67 8.15
CA GLN A 386 15.25 11.31 8.35
C GLN A 386 15.89 10.63 7.14
N ILE A 387 15.10 9.91 6.34
CA ILE A 387 15.58 9.27 5.11
C ILE A 387 15.59 10.29 3.99
N ILE A 388 14.51 11.06 3.85
CA ILE A 388 14.35 12.05 2.79
C ILE A 388 15.43 13.15 2.86
N GLN A 389 15.89 13.51 4.06
CA GLN A 389 17.00 14.45 4.27
C GLN A 389 18.29 14.04 3.54
N GLN A 390 18.51 12.75 3.29
CA GLN A 390 19.67 12.26 2.54
C GLN A 390 19.60 12.60 1.05
N TYR A 391 18.42 12.99 0.55
CA TYR A 391 18.14 13.24 -0.86
C TYR A 391 17.95 14.73 -1.18
N MET A 392 18.16 15.64 -0.23
CA MET A 392 17.90 17.09 -0.37
C MET A 392 18.45 17.67 -1.67
N VAL A 393 19.73 17.44 -1.96
CA VAL A 393 20.39 17.96 -3.19
C VAL A 393 19.69 17.47 -4.46
N THR A 394 19.22 16.22 -4.48
CA THR A 394 18.49 15.70 -5.64
C THR A 394 17.09 16.31 -5.73
N LEU A 395 16.41 16.46 -4.60
CA LEU A 395 15.06 17.00 -4.54
C LEU A 395 15.02 18.48 -4.96
N GLU A 396 15.94 19.31 -4.46
CA GLU A 396 16.04 20.74 -4.78
C GLU A 396 16.38 20.96 -6.26
N ASN A 397 17.31 20.18 -6.81
CA ASN A 397 17.79 20.40 -8.17
C ASN A 397 16.91 19.78 -9.26
N LEU A 398 16.20 18.68 -8.97
CA LEU A 398 15.51 17.90 -10.01
C LEU A 398 13.99 17.86 -9.88
N LEU A 399 13.43 18.01 -8.67
CA LEU A 399 11.98 17.84 -8.45
C LEU A 399 11.32 19.11 -7.95
N PHE A 400 11.72 19.64 -6.80
CA PHE A 400 11.11 20.79 -6.14
C PHE A 400 11.88 22.08 -6.47
N THR A 401 11.94 22.41 -7.75
CA THR A 401 12.62 23.61 -8.26
C THR A 401 11.76 24.86 -8.09
N ALA A 402 12.36 26.04 -8.31
CA ALA A 402 11.66 27.33 -8.23
C ALA A 402 10.57 27.52 -9.30
N GLU A 403 10.54 26.68 -10.34
CA GLU A 403 9.53 26.72 -11.42
C GLU A 403 8.24 26.00 -11.03
N LEU A 404 8.26 25.22 -9.95
CA LEU A 404 7.12 24.45 -9.49
C LEU A 404 6.11 25.39 -8.82
N ASP A 405 4.82 25.15 -9.08
CA ASP A 405 3.72 25.89 -8.45
C ASP A 405 3.93 26.08 -6.93
N PRO A 406 3.74 27.32 -6.42
CA PRO A 406 4.05 27.67 -5.03
C PRO A 406 3.29 26.83 -4.01
N HIS A 407 2.11 26.30 -4.33
CA HIS A 407 1.34 25.46 -3.40
C HIS A 407 2.06 24.15 -3.08
N ILE A 408 2.65 23.51 -4.09
CA ILE A 408 3.37 22.25 -3.92
C ILE A 408 4.76 22.55 -3.33
N LEU A 409 5.45 23.59 -3.82
CA LEU A 409 6.76 24.00 -3.32
C LEU A 409 6.71 24.38 -1.82
N ALA A 410 5.61 24.97 -1.36
CA ALA A 410 5.40 25.30 0.05
C ALA A 410 5.47 24.07 0.97
N VAL A 411 5.01 22.89 0.52
CA VAL A 411 5.11 21.65 1.31
C VAL A 411 6.58 21.25 1.51
N PHE A 412 7.39 21.38 0.46
CA PHE A 412 8.82 21.10 0.53
C PHE A 412 9.55 22.13 1.43
N GLN A 413 9.24 23.41 1.30
CA GLN A 413 9.80 24.46 2.16
C GLN A 413 9.45 24.25 3.65
N GLN A 414 8.21 23.85 3.96
CA GLN A 414 7.80 23.47 5.33
C GLN A 414 8.62 22.30 5.86
N PHE A 415 8.93 21.31 5.02
CA PHE A 415 9.80 20.21 5.40
C PHE A 415 11.23 20.67 5.67
N CYS A 416 11.81 21.52 4.81
CA CYS A 416 13.14 22.09 5.04
C CYS A 416 13.21 22.86 6.37
N ALA A 417 12.15 23.60 6.70
CA ALA A 417 12.05 24.37 7.95
C ALA A 417 12.08 23.53 9.23
N LEU A 418 11.89 22.19 9.16
CA LEU A 418 11.97 21.33 10.33
C LEU A 418 13.40 21.20 10.90
N GLN A 419 14.42 21.49 10.11
CA GLN A 419 15.84 21.42 10.49
C GLN A 419 16.64 22.66 10.07
N ALA A 420 15.98 23.69 9.55
CA ALA A 420 16.61 24.92 9.09
C ALA A 420 17.12 25.79 10.25
#